data_AF-A0A2E5QJD0-F1
#
_entry.id   AF-A0A2E5QJD0-F1
#
_cell.length_a   1.000
_cell.length_b   1.000
_cell.length_c   1.000
_cell.angle_alpha   90.00
_cell.angle_beta   90.00
_cell.angle_gamma   90.00
#
_symmetry.space_group_name_H-M   'P 1'
#
loop_
_entity.id
_entity.type
_entity.pdbx_description
1 polymer ?
#
loop_
_entity_poly.entity_id
_entity_poly.type
_entity_poly.pdbx_seq_one_letter_code
_entity_poly.pdbx_strand_id
1 'polypeptide(L)' 'MNYEDFLTLKGKDFKGRTLEDIWSFTDKEIEENHDFIQIVFPLNKPSQSVFHGYYLDSQDLVDQI' A
#
# COMPACT_ATOMS: atom_id res chain seq x y z
N MET A 1 -2.71 -9.38 1.98
CA MET A 1 -3.40 -8.12 2.27
C MET A 1 -4.63 -8.04 1.38
N ASN A 2 -5.76 -7.58 1.90
CA ASN A 2 -6.93 -7.19 1.10
C ASN A 2 -6.84 -5.67 0.85
N TYR A 3 -6.78 -5.26 -0.41
CA TYR A 3 -6.65 -3.85 -0.79
C TYR A 3 -7.90 -3.03 -0.44
N GLU A 4 -9.08 -3.57 -0.71
CA GLU A 4 -10.35 -2.90 -0.41
C GLU A 4 -10.46 -2.65 1.09
N ASP A 5 -10.20 -3.66 1.92
CA ASP A 5 -10.27 -3.50 3.37
C ASP A 5 -9.26 -2.46 3.87
N PHE A 6 -8.02 -2.50 3.38
CA PHE A 6 -6.97 -1.56 3.80
C PHE A 6 -7.30 -0.11 3.39
N LEU A 7 -7.68 0.12 2.13
CA LEU A 7 -7.95 1.45 1.61
C LEU A 7 -9.27 2.04 2.13
N THR A 8 -10.20 1.20 2.60
CA THR A 8 -11.46 1.62 3.25
C THR A 8 -11.38 1.70 4.78
N LEU A 9 -10.17 1.72 5.36
CA LEU A 9 -9.91 1.85 6.81
C LEU A 9 -10.44 0.68 7.67
N LYS A 10 -10.66 -0.50 7.06
CA LYS A 10 -11.15 -1.71 7.75
C LYS A 10 -10.06 -2.76 7.98
N GLY A 11 -8.98 -2.67 7.24
CA GLY A 11 -7.93 -3.68 7.16
C GLY A 11 -6.55 -3.16 7.56
N LYS A 12 -5.58 -4.06 7.41
CA LYS A 12 -4.17 -3.80 7.66
C LYS A 12 -3.36 -4.24 6.45
N ASP A 13 -2.21 -3.59 6.27
CA ASP A 13 -1.25 -4.01 5.27
C ASP A 13 -0.51 -5.30 5.65
N PHE A 14 0.44 -5.70 4.81
CA PHE A 14 1.23 -6.90 5.02
C PHE A 14 2.24 -6.83 6.19
N LYS A 15 2.46 -5.64 6.76
CA LYS A 15 3.26 -5.42 7.98
C LYS A 15 2.37 -5.19 9.22
N GLY A 16 1.05 -5.25 9.09
CA GLY A 16 0.11 -5.07 10.19
C GLY A 16 -0.22 -3.62 10.54
N ARG A 17 0.13 -2.67 9.66
CA ARG A 17 -0.18 -1.23 9.77
C ARG A 17 -1.57 -0.93 9.20
N THR A 18 -2.33 -0.05 9.83
CA THR A 18 -3.51 0.56 9.21
C THR A 18 -3.11 1.71 8.29
N LEU A 19 -4.06 2.25 7.52
CA LEU A 19 -3.79 3.42 6.68
C LEU A 19 -3.53 4.66 7.54
N GLU A 20 -4.19 4.76 8.70
CA GLU A 20 -3.96 5.83 9.69
C GLU A 20 -2.58 5.76 10.33
N ASP A 21 -2.06 4.54 10.59
CA ASP A 21 -0.68 4.38 11.08
C ASP A 21 0.32 4.99 10.09
N ILE A 22 0.12 4.76 8.78
CA ILE A 22 0.98 5.29 7.71
C ILE A 22 0.81 6.81 7.57
N TRP A 23 -0.41 7.33 7.62
CA TRP A 23 -0.66 8.78 7.60
C TRP A 23 -0.07 9.52 8.80
N SER A 24 0.19 8.81 9.90
CA SER A 24 0.81 9.37 11.10
C SER A 24 2.34 9.37 11.06
N PHE A 25 2.96 8.87 9.97
CA PHE A 25 4.40 8.87 9.84
C PHE A 25 4.98 10.29 9.82
N THR A 26 6.09 10.46 10.52
CA THR A 26 6.93 11.64 10.42
C THR A 26 7.65 11.68 9.08
N ASP A 27 8.12 12.86 8.67
CA ASP A 27 8.92 13.02 7.45
C ASP A 27 10.10 12.05 7.41
N LYS A 28 10.77 11.84 8.56
CA LYS A 28 11.88 10.89 8.67
C LYS A 28 11.43 9.46 8.38
N GLU A 29 10.30 9.04 8.93
CA GLU A 29 9.77 7.69 8.72
C GLU A 29 9.35 7.47 7.26
N ILE A 30 8.79 8.50 6.60
CA ILE A 30 8.47 8.46 5.17
C ILE A 30 9.74 8.26 4.34
N GLU A 31 10.80 9.03 4.60
CA GLU A 31 12.08 8.94 3.87
C GLU A 31 12.82 7.61 4.11
N GLU A 32 12.65 7.01 5.29
CA GLU A 32 13.31 5.75 5.64
C GLU A 32 12.52 4.50 5.21
N ASN A 33 11.19 4.59 5.02
CA ASN A 33 10.33 3.44 4.76
C ASN A 33 9.46 3.63 3.51
N HIS A 34 9.85 3.05 2.38
CA HIS A 34 9.10 3.20 1.11
C HIS A 34 8.19 2.02 0.74
N ASP A 35 8.07 1.03 1.63
CA ASP A 35 7.35 -0.21 1.36
C ASP A 35 5.81 -0.08 1.37
N PHE A 36 5.30 1.04 1.86
CA PHE A 36 3.86 1.33 1.90
C PHE A 36 3.37 2.02 0.62
N ILE A 37 4.27 2.62 -0.17
CA ILE A 37 3.87 3.51 -1.28
C ILE A 37 2.98 2.77 -2.28
N GLN A 38 3.41 1.57 -2.71
CA GLN A 38 2.68 0.80 -3.70
C GLN A 38 1.33 0.26 -3.17
N ILE A 39 1.17 0.10 -1.86
CA ILE A 39 -0.09 -0.38 -1.31
C ILE A 39 -1.09 0.75 -1.05
N VAL A 40 -0.60 1.97 -0.80
CA VAL A 40 -1.42 3.20 -0.71
C VAL A 40 -1.82 3.69 -2.10
N PHE A 41 -0.92 3.55 -3.08
CA PHE A 41 -1.15 3.88 -4.48
C PHE A 41 -0.99 2.62 -5.35
N PRO A 42 -2.00 1.72 -5.34
CA PRO A 42 -1.92 0.45 -6.07
C PRO A 42 -1.74 0.67 -7.57
N LEU A 43 -0.92 -0.19 -8.17
CA LEU A 43 -0.65 -0.21 -9.60
C LEU A 43 -0.79 -1.63 -10.13
N ASN A 44 -1.04 -1.75 -11.43
CA ASN A 44 -1.14 -3.02 -12.14
C ASN A 44 0.22 -3.69 -12.44
N LYS A 45 1.28 -3.26 -11.75
CA LYS A 45 2.68 -3.63 -12.03
C LYS A 45 3.48 -3.68 -10.73
N PRO A 46 4.45 -4.59 -10.57
CA PRO A 46 5.28 -4.65 -9.36
C PRO A 46 6.18 -3.41 -9.22
N SER A 47 6.45 -2.99 -7.99
CA SER A 47 7.43 -1.94 -7.70
C SER A 47 8.83 -2.36 -8.15
N GLN A 48 9.55 -1.40 -8.72
CA GLN A 48 10.96 -1.57 -9.11
C GLN A 48 11.93 -1.23 -7.96
N SER A 49 11.44 -0.58 -6.90
CA SER A 49 12.28 -0.12 -5.78
C SER A 49 12.14 -0.98 -4.53
N VAL A 50 10.97 -1.60 -4.32
CA VAL A 50 10.69 -2.43 -3.14
C VAL A 50 10.01 -3.72 -3.58
N PHE A 51 10.59 -4.85 -3.24
CA PHE A 51 9.99 -6.15 -3.51
C PHE A 51 9.27 -6.70 -2.28
N HIS A 52 7.95 -6.53 -2.24
CA HIS A 52 7.08 -7.14 -1.21
C HIS A 52 5.97 -8.03 -1.81
N GLY A 53 5.84 -8.09 -3.14
CA GLY A 53 4.89 -8.98 -3.82
C GLY A 53 3.42 -8.57 -3.71
N TYR A 54 3.11 -7.37 -3.21
CA TYR A 54 1.75 -6.84 -3.16
C TYR A 54 1.57 -5.78 -4.25
N TYR A 55 0.79 -6.12 -5.26
CA TYR A 55 0.34 -5.23 -6.32
C TYR A 55 -0.96 -5.82 -6.90
N LEU A 56 -1.71 -5.02 -7.64
CA LEU A 56 -2.86 -5.53 -8.39
C LEU A 56 -2.32 -6.03 -9.73
N ASP A 57 -2.78 -7.16 -10.24
CA ASP A 57 -2.36 -7.69 -11.55
C ASP A 57 -3.37 -7.36 -12.67
N SER A 58 -4.48 -6.70 -12.31
CA SER A 58 -5.55 -6.28 -13.22
C SER A 58 -5.69 -4.76 -13.23
N GLN A 59 -5.72 -4.16 -14.42
CA GLN A 59 -6.01 -2.73 -14.58
C GLN A 59 -7.44 -2.40 -14.17
N ASP A 60 -8.41 -3.27 -14.47
CA ASP A 60 -9.81 -3.05 -14.09
C ASP A 60 -9.98 -2.97 -12.56
N LEU A 61 -9.17 -3.73 -11.80
CA LEU A 61 -9.17 -3.65 -10.34
C LEU A 61 -8.54 -2.35 -9.84
N VAL A 62 -7.49 -1.85 -10.49
CA VAL A 62 -6.91 -0.53 -10.14
C VAL A 62 -7.94 0.58 -10.34
N ASP A 63 -8.71 0.54 -11.42
CA ASP A 63 -9.68 1.59 -11.76
C ASP A 63 -10.95 1.56 -10.87
N GLN A 64 -11.18 0.47 -10.14
CA GLN A 64 -12.34 0.30 -9.25
C GLN A 64 -12.12 0.80 -7.82
N ILE A 65 -10.87 1.06 -7.43
CA ILE A 65 -10.47 1.38 -6.06
C ILE A 65 -10.02 2.84 -5.98
#